data_AF-A0AAW1HT45-F1
#
_entry.id   AF-A0AAW1HT45-F1
#
_cell.length_a   1.000
_cell.length_b   1.000
_cell.length_c   1.000
_cell.angle_alpha   90.00
_cell.angle_beta   90.00
_cell.angle_gamma   90.00
#
_symmetry.space_group_name_H-M   'P 1'
#
loop_
_entity.id
_entity.type
_entity.pdbx_description
1 polymer ?
#
loop_
_entity_poly.entity_id
_entity_poly.type
_entity_poly.pdbx_seq_one_letter_code
_entity_poly.pdbx_strand_id
1 'polypeptide(L)'
;MCGFRRAELGFFNITNHEIHFGNLRCASSIIQRYIATDPEVQEVVAYLQGDEWAALVADVAQNPTWIEFKEYLLSEGIDLDAIIQYIHDLIGGLRSARMPTHKRTARSLRDMVDEIIAIIPVNDLLNVLNDKLQNSADFQRLFEVLSSDEARGLVEEVLALPEAQRIAQELRDLGINVDVALEFIFGILGWAK
;
A
#
# COMPACT_ATOMS: atom_id res chain seq x y z
N MET A 1 3.00 24.45 10.96
CA MET A 1 1.73 24.64 10.23
C MET A 1 1.95 24.10 8.81
N CYS A 2 1.25 23.03 8.42
CA CYS A 2 1.34 22.47 7.06
C CYS A 2 0.91 23.56 6.06
N GLY A 3 1.83 24.02 5.22
CA GLY A 3 1.59 25.03 4.19
C GLY A 3 1.57 24.39 2.81
N PHE A 4 0.55 24.74 2.01
CA PHE A 4 0.41 24.33 0.62
C PHE A 4 1.53 24.94 -0.24
N ARG A 5 2.32 24.10 -0.91
CA ARG A 5 3.11 24.52 -2.08
C ARG A 5 3.13 23.45 -3.15
N ARG A 6 2.91 23.90 -4.39
CA ARG A 6 2.92 23.16 -5.65
C ARG A 6 4.24 22.40 -5.81
N ALA A 7 4.18 21.11 -6.11
CA ALA A 7 5.33 20.31 -6.50
C ALA A 7 4.97 19.54 -7.76
N GLU A 8 5.70 19.81 -8.84
CA GLU A 8 5.59 19.06 -10.09
C GLU A 8 6.42 17.78 -9.96
N LEU A 9 5.74 16.64 -9.78
CA LEU A 9 6.35 15.33 -9.92
C LEU A 9 5.85 14.71 -11.22
N GLY A 10 6.66 14.79 -12.26
CA GLY A 10 6.37 14.29 -13.62
C GLY A 10 6.45 12.78 -13.78
N PHE A 11 5.98 12.00 -12.79
CA PHE A 11 6.05 10.52 -12.84
C PHE A 11 4.74 9.85 -13.30
N PHE A 12 3.62 10.59 -13.33
CA PHE A 12 2.35 10.11 -13.89
C PHE A 12 1.81 11.14 -14.88
N ASN A 13 1.97 10.88 -16.16
CA ASN A 13 1.41 11.72 -17.24
C ASN A 13 -0.12 11.56 -17.40
N ILE A 14 -0.83 11.16 -16.34
CA ILE A 14 -2.27 10.81 -16.34
C ILE A 14 -3.09 11.79 -15.45
N THR A 15 -2.50 12.86 -14.92
CA THR A 15 -3.24 13.80 -14.03
C THR A 15 -3.12 15.25 -14.49
N ASN A 16 -4.11 15.72 -15.26
CA ASN A 16 -4.38 17.15 -15.46
C ASN A 16 -5.23 17.76 -14.33
N HIS A 17 -5.56 16.99 -13.28
CA HIS A 17 -6.15 17.50 -12.05
C HIS A 17 -5.07 17.53 -10.96
N GLU A 18 -4.83 18.71 -10.38
CA GLU A 18 -3.98 18.91 -9.22
C GLU A 18 -4.53 18.06 -8.06
N ILE A 19 -4.03 16.83 -7.89
CA ILE A 19 -4.24 16.10 -6.62
C ILE A 19 -3.62 17.00 -5.54
N HIS A 20 -4.38 17.36 -4.50
CA HIS A 20 -3.86 18.15 -3.40
C HIS A 20 -2.80 17.35 -2.62
N PHE A 21 -1.55 17.36 -3.10
CA PHE A 21 -0.37 16.68 -2.54
C PHE A 21 0.05 17.18 -1.13
N GLY A 22 -0.72 18.09 -0.54
CA GLY A 22 -0.49 18.59 0.82
C GLY A 22 -0.50 17.48 1.87
N ASN A 23 -1.41 16.51 1.73
CA ASN A 23 -1.57 15.43 2.70
C ASN A 23 -0.48 14.37 2.58
N LEU A 24 0.04 14.11 1.37
CA LEU A 24 1.18 13.22 1.18
C LEU A 24 2.46 13.78 1.83
N ARG A 25 2.65 15.10 1.81
CA ARG A 25 3.74 15.77 2.54
C ARG A 25 3.55 15.68 4.05
N CYS A 26 2.34 15.91 4.56
CA CYS A 26 2.07 15.80 6.00
C CYS A 26 2.17 14.34 6.48
N ALA A 27 1.75 13.34 5.69
CA ALA A 27 1.94 11.92 5.97
C ALA A 27 3.43 11.56 6.08
N SER A 28 4.26 12.02 5.13
CA SER A 28 5.72 11.83 5.20
C SER A 28 6.33 12.45 6.47
N SER A 29 5.85 13.63 6.89
CA SER A 29 6.29 14.28 8.13
C SER A 29 5.91 13.47 9.37
N ILE A 30 4.71 12.87 9.41
CA ILE A 30 4.27 12.01 10.51
C ILE A 30 5.18 10.78 10.58
N ILE A 31 5.35 10.08 9.45
CA ILE A 31 6.21 8.89 9.36
C ILE A 31 7.64 9.19 9.84
N GLN A 32 8.25 10.27 9.34
CA GLN A 32 9.61 10.65 9.73
C GLN A 32 9.73 10.96 11.22
N ARG A 33 8.70 11.59 11.82
CA ARG A 33 8.67 11.86 13.26
C ARG A 33 8.67 10.58 14.06
N TYR A 34 7.75 9.65 13.78
CA TYR A 34 7.67 8.36 14.47
C TYR A 34 8.95 7.55 14.29
N ILE A 35 9.51 7.46 13.08
CA ILE A 35 10.78 6.75 12.86
C ILE A 35 11.94 7.40 13.65
N ALA A 36 11.95 8.72 13.83
CA ALA A 36 13.00 9.40 14.59
C ALA A 36 12.85 9.24 16.11
N THR A 37 11.62 9.19 16.62
CA THR A 37 11.36 9.33 18.07
C THR A 37 10.78 8.10 18.74
N ASP A 38 10.19 7.17 17.98
CA ASP A 38 9.43 6.05 18.51
C ASP A 38 10.21 4.72 18.40
N PRO A 39 10.66 4.15 19.53
CA PRO A 39 11.31 2.86 19.62
C PRO A 39 10.59 1.69 18.94
N GLU A 40 9.27 1.65 19.05
CA GLU A 40 8.45 0.54 18.58
C GLU A 40 8.33 0.62 17.06
N VAL A 41 8.06 1.81 16.51
CA VAL A 41 8.05 2.03 15.05
C VAL A 41 9.43 1.75 14.44
N GLN A 42 10.52 2.11 15.12
CA GLN A 42 11.88 1.74 14.67
C GLN A 42 12.08 0.23 14.59
N GLU A 43 11.55 -0.54 15.54
CA GLU A 43 11.63 -2.00 15.52
C GLU A 43 10.80 -2.62 14.39
N VAL A 44 9.61 -2.08 14.12
CA VAL A 44 8.80 -2.49 12.97
C VAL A 44 9.52 -2.22 11.66
N VAL A 45 10.10 -1.03 11.48
CA VAL A 45 10.88 -0.70 10.27
C VAL A 45 12.08 -1.65 10.13
N ALA A 46 12.81 -1.90 11.21
CA ALA A 46 13.94 -2.82 11.19
C ALA A 46 13.52 -4.26 10.85
N TYR A 47 12.34 -4.70 11.30
CA TYR A 47 11.76 -5.99 10.94
C TYR A 47 11.41 -6.08 9.45
N LEU A 48 10.72 -5.07 8.90
CA LEU A 48 10.36 -5.02 7.47
C LEU A 48 11.59 -4.96 6.54
N GLN A 49 12.75 -4.54 7.07
CA GLN A 49 14.04 -4.52 6.38
C GLN A 49 14.85 -5.81 6.58
N GLY A 50 14.39 -6.73 7.43
CA GLY A 50 15.12 -7.92 7.85
C GLY A 50 14.82 -9.16 7.01
N ASP A 51 15.69 -10.17 7.15
CA ASP A 51 15.63 -11.43 6.40
C ASP A 51 14.35 -12.23 6.66
N GLU A 52 13.78 -12.12 7.86
CA GLU A 52 12.52 -12.80 8.23
C GLU A 52 11.35 -12.31 7.36
N TRP A 53 11.22 -10.98 7.21
CA TRP A 53 10.21 -10.39 6.33
C TRP A 53 10.49 -10.72 4.86
N ALA A 54 11.75 -10.61 4.43
CA ALA A 54 12.15 -10.93 3.07
C ALA A 54 11.82 -12.38 2.70
N ALA A 55 12.00 -13.33 3.63
CA ALA A 55 11.64 -14.74 3.42
C ALA A 55 10.13 -14.93 3.26
N LEU A 56 9.30 -14.26 4.07
CA LEU A 56 7.83 -14.32 3.93
C LEU A 56 7.36 -13.80 2.57
N VAL A 57 7.93 -12.68 2.12
CA VAL A 57 7.63 -12.12 0.79
C VAL A 57 8.11 -13.06 -0.33
N ALA A 58 9.29 -13.66 -0.16
CA ALA A 58 9.85 -14.60 -1.14
C ALA A 58 9.01 -15.88 -1.29
N ASP A 59 8.41 -16.37 -0.19
CA ASP A 59 7.50 -17.53 -0.21
C ASP A 59 6.26 -17.26 -1.07
N VAL A 60 5.64 -16.08 -0.94
CA VAL A 60 4.53 -15.67 -1.82
C VAL A 60 5.02 -15.48 -3.25
N ALA A 61 6.18 -14.84 -3.44
CA ALA A 61 6.73 -14.52 -4.76
C ALA A 61 7.00 -15.76 -5.63
N GLN A 62 7.30 -16.90 -5.01
CA GLN A 62 7.58 -18.17 -5.69
C GLN A 62 6.31 -19.00 -5.96
N ASN A 63 5.15 -18.59 -5.43
CA ASN A 63 3.91 -19.34 -5.59
C ASN A 63 3.38 -19.21 -7.04
N PRO A 64 3.05 -20.31 -7.73
CA PRO A 64 2.52 -20.27 -9.09
C PRO A 64 1.27 -19.39 -9.25
N THR A 65 0.34 -19.41 -8.29
CA THR A 65 -0.87 -18.58 -8.31
C THR A 65 -0.54 -17.08 -8.27
N TRP A 66 0.48 -16.70 -7.50
CA TRP A 66 0.96 -15.31 -7.49
C TRP A 66 1.64 -14.92 -8.80
N ILE A 67 2.43 -15.83 -9.39
CA ILE A 67 3.08 -15.62 -10.69
C ILE A 67 2.01 -15.44 -11.77
N GLU A 68 0.98 -16.28 -11.79
CA GLU A 68 -0.15 -16.16 -12.72
C GLU A 68 -0.87 -14.82 -12.59
N PHE A 69 -1.18 -14.39 -11.37
CA PHE A 69 -1.79 -13.08 -11.14
C PHE A 69 -0.93 -11.92 -11.65
N LYS A 70 0.39 -11.99 -11.42
CA LYS A 70 1.33 -11.01 -11.96
C LYS A 70 1.36 -11.01 -13.49
N GLU A 71 1.40 -12.19 -14.11
CA GLU A 71 1.43 -12.33 -15.57
C GLU A 71 0.15 -11.80 -16.21
N TYR A 72 -1.00 -12.06 -15.59
CA TYR A 72 -2.29 -11.46 -15.98
C TYR A 72 -2.20 -9.93 -15.97
N LEU A 73 -1.81 -9.32 -14.84
CA LEU A 73 -1.71 -7.87 -14.74
C LEU A 73 -0.70 -7.28 -15.73
N LEU A 74 0.44 -7.95 -15.94
CA LEU A 74 1.44 -7.52 -16.92
C LEU A 74 0.87 -7.57 -18.35
N SER A 75 0.07 -8.59 -18.68
CA SER A 75 -0.59 -8.69 -19.98
C SER A 75 -1.60 -7.56 -20.23
N GLU A 76 -2.17 -7.01 -19.16
CA GLU A 76 -3.05 -5.85 -19.15
C GLU A 76 -2.29 -4.51 -19.03
N GLY A 77 -0.96 -4.54 -19.10
CA GLY A 77 -0.09 -3.36 -19.08
C GLY A 77 0.25 -2.83 -17.68
N ILE A 78 0.01 -3.62 -16.63
CA ILE A 78 0.29 -3.28 -15.23
C ILE A 78 1.53 -4.06 -14.77
N ASP A 79 2.66 -3.38 -14.66
CA ASP A 79 3.91 -3.97 -14.17
C ASP A 79 3.95 -4.01 -12.64
N LEU A 80 3.51 -5.13 -12.07
CA LEU A 80 3.50 -5.32 -10.62
C LEU A 80 4.92 -5.47 -10.03
N ASP A 81 5.90 -5.92 -10.82
CA ASP A 81 7.29 -6.01 -10.36
C ASP A 81 7.90 -4.63 -10.12
N ALA A 82 7.62 -3.67 -11.01
CA ALA A 82 8.01 -2.28 -10.80
C ALA A 82 7.39 -1.67 -9.53
N ILE A 83 6.13 -2.01 -9.22
CA ILE A 83 5.43 -1.55 -8.02
C ILE A 83 6.05 -2.17 -6.76
N ILE A 84 6.30 -3.48 -6.77
CA ILE A 84 6.94 -4.20 -5.65
C ILE A 84 8.34 -3.63 -5.39
N GLN A 85 9.13 -3.40 -6.44
CA GLN A 85 10.47 -2.82 -6.31
C GLN A 85 10.41 -1.40 -5.71
N TYR A 86 9.46 -0.58 -6.15
CA TYR A 86 9.27 0.76 -5.57
C TYR A 86 8.96 0.71 -4.07
N ILE A 87 8.09 -0.23 -3.64
CA ILE A 87 7.77 -0.43 -2.21
C ILE A 87 9.01 -0.90 -1.45
N HIS A 88 9.75 -1.86 -2.00
CA HIS A 88 10.98 -2.37 -1.40
C HIS A 88 12.01 -1.25 -1.19
N ASP A 89 12.25 -0.42 -2.21
CA ASP A 89 13.19 0.70 -2.13
C ASP A 89 12.72 1.77 -1.13
N LEU A 90 11.41 2.02 -1.07
CA LEU A 90 10.84 2.94 -0.09
C LEU A 90 11.08 2.47 1.34
N ILE A 91 10.86 1.19 1.64
CA ILE A 91 11.12 0.60 2.95
C ILE A 91 12.63 0.59 3.24
N GLY A 92 13.46 0.18 2.28
CA GLY A 92 14.92 0.15 2.42
C GLY A 92 15.55 1.53 2.63
N GLY A 93 14.91 2.58 2.12
CA GLY A 93 15.34 3.97 2.32
C GLY A 93 15.05 4.53 3.73
N LEU A 94 14.21 3.87 4.53
CA LEU A 94 13.90 4.30 5.89
C LEU A 94 15.10 4.06 6.81
N ARG A 95 15.47 5.10 7.59
CA ARG A 95 16.57 4.99 8.56
C ARG A 95 16.01 4.65 9.93
N SER A 96 16.09 3.38 10.32
CA SER A 96 15.89 2.98 11.71
C SER A 96 17.22 3.08 12.47
N ALA A 97 17.18 3.59 13.70
CA ALA A 97 18.37 3.69 14.56
C ALA A 97 18.61 2.43 15.41
N ARG A 98 17.79 1.39 15.23
CA ARG A 98 17.74 0.20 16.10
C ARG A 98 17.86 -1.09 15.31
N MET A 99 18.48 -2.08 15.96
CA MET A 99 18.41 -3.47 15.53
C MET A 99 17.09 -4.09 16.02
N PRO A 100 16.48 -5.04 15.29
CA PRO A 100 15.24 -5.70 15.72
C PRO A 100 15.43 -6.45 17.05
N THR A 101 14.57 -6.22 18.06
CA THR A 101 14.73 -6.83 19.40
C THR A 101 13.73 -7.95 19.72
N HIS A 102 13.00 -8.46 18.72
CA HIS A 102 11.92 -9.47 18.83
C HIS A 102 10.73 -9.07 19.75
N LYS A 103 10.78 -7.91 20.43
CA LYS A 103 9.68 -7.38 21.25
C LYS A 103 8.81 -6.43 20.43
N ARG A 104 8.05 -7.00 19.50
CA ARG A 104 7.11 -6.23 18.67
C ARG A 104 5.87 -5.89 19.49
N THR A 105 5.74 -4.63 19.91
CA THR A 105 4.43 -4.06 20.25
C THR A 105 3.89 -3.32 19.02
N ALA A 106 2.57 -3.14 18.97
CA ALA A 106 1.86 -2.60 17.80
C ALA A 106 1.03 -1.33 18.07
N ARG A 107 1.12 -0.79 19.29
CA ARG A 107 0.37 0.41 19.69
C ARG A 107 0.88 1.66 18.97
N SER A 108 2.19 1.92 18.98
CA SER A 108 2.75 3.11 18.34
C SER A 108 2.65 3.07 16.82
N LEU A 109 2.74 1.88 16.20
CA LEU A 109 2.49 1.75 14.76
C LEU A 109 1.04 2.10 14.42
N ARG A 110 0.08 1.59 15.22
CA ARG A 110 -1.33 1.93 15.05
C ARG A 110 -1.57 3.44 15.23
N ASP A 111 -1.01 4.04 16.27
CA ASP A 111 -1.15 5.49 16.53
C ASP A 111 -0.60 6.32 15.35
N MET A 112 0.53 5.88 14.75
CA MET A 112 1.07 6.50 13.54
C MET A 112 0.11 6.36 12.35
N VAL A 113 -0.44 5.16 12.12
CA VAL A 113 -1.37 4.89 11.02
C VAL A 113 -2.66 5.69 11.20
N ASP A 114 -3.22 5.74 12.40
CA ASP A 114 -4.43 6.50 12.71
C ASP A 114 -4.23 8.01 12.49
N GLU A 115 -3.05 8.55 12.85
CA GLU A 115 -2.71 9.95 12.60
C GLU A 115 -2.58 10.26 11.09
N ILE A 116 -2.06 9.32 10.31
CA ILE A 116 -2.02 9.44 8.85
C ILE A 116 -3.44 9.37 8.28
N ILE A 117 -4.27 8.41 8.71
CA ILE A 117 -5.66 8.27 8.23
C ILE A 117 -6.47 9.54 8.53
N ALA A 118 -6.28 10.14 9.71
CA ALA A 118 -7.00 11.35 10.12
C ALA A 118 -6.73 12.56 9.21
N ILE A 119 -5.62 12.59 8.48
CA ILE A 119 -5.28 13.68 7.55
C ILE A 119 -5.63 13.34 6.09
N ILE A 120 -6.11 12.13 5.80
CA ILE A 120 -6.53 11.73 4.46
C ILE A 120 -7.94 12.29 4.18
N PRO A 121 -8.11 13.16 3.17
CA PRO A 121 -9.41 13.69 2.80
C PRO A 121 -10.13 12.65 1.93
N VAL A 122 -10.74 11.66 2.57
CA VAL A 122 -11.39 10.53 1.89
C VAL A 122 -12.40 11.01 0.83
N ASN A 123 -13.19 12.04 1.13
CA ASN A 123 -14.15 12.61 0.18
C ASN A 123 -13.47 13.20 -1.07
N ASP A 124 -12.33 13.89 -0.92
CA ASP A 124 -11.60 14.45 -2.06
C ASP A 124 -11.01 13.34 -2.93
N LEU A 125 -10.51 12.26 -2.31
CA LEU A 125 -10.04 11.08 -3.04
C LEU A 125 -11.17 10.42 -3.84
N LEU A 126 -12.35 10.25 -3.24
CA LEU A 126 -13.53 9.71 -3.94
C LEU A 126 -13.97 10.62 -5.08
N ASN A 127 -13.88 11.94 -4.92
CA ASN A 127 -14.18 12.90 -5.99
C ASN A 127 -13.18 12.78 -7.16
N VAL A 128 -11.88 12.67 -6.87
CA VAL A 128 -10.85 12.45 -7.90
C VAL A 128 -11.04 11.10 -8.59
N LEU A 129 -11.36 10.05 -7.83
CA LEU A 129 -11.68 8.73 -8.37
C LEU A 129 -12.85 8.83 -9.36
N ASN A 130 -13.96 9.42 -8.94
CA ASN A 130 -15.16 9.58 -9.76
C ASN A 130 -14.89 10.45 -11.00
N ASP A 131 -14.16 11.55 -10.86
CA ASP A 131 -13.75 12.40 -11.98
C ASP A 131 -12.94 11.60 -13.01
N LYS A 132 -11.96 10.80 -12.56
CA LYS A 132 -11.15 9.98 -13.46
C LYS A 132 -11.96 8.87 -14.14
N LEU A 133 -12.88 8.24 -13.42
CA LEU A 133 -13.79 7.25 -14.00
C LEU A 133 -14.73 7.86 -15.06
N GLN A 134 -15.04 9.15 -14.98
CA GLN A 134 -15.89 9.81 -15.97
C GLN A 134 -15.09 10.42 -17.13
N ASN A 135 -13.90 10.96 -16.84
CA ASN A 135 -13.21 11.87 -17.74
C ASN A 135 -11.85 11.36 -18.25
N SER A 136 -11.36 10.20 -17.80
CA SER A 136 -10.08 9.65 -18.22
C SER A 136 -10.24 8.24 -18.81
N ALA A 137 -10.16 8.14 -20.14
CA ALA A 137 -10.23 6.86 -20.85
C ALA A 137 -9.15 5.85 -20.42
N ASP A 138 -7.95 6.33 -20.10
CA ASP A 138 -6.87 5.46 -19.59
C ASP A 138 -7.20 4.92 -18.21
N PHE A 139 -7.77 5.76 -17.34
CA PHE A 139 -8.17 5.33 -16.00
C PHE A 139 -9.39 4.40 -16.03
N GLN A 140 -10.35 4.65 -16.93
CA GLN A 140 -11.48 3.75 -17.17
C GLN A 140 -10.99 2.34 -17.55
N ARG A 141 -10.08 2.25 -18.53
CA ARG A 141 -9.50 0.96 -18.94
C ARG A 141 -8.75 0.25 -17.81
N LEU A 142 -7.92 0.98 -17.07
CA LEU A 142 -7.24 0.44 -15.89
C LEU A 142 -8.25 -0.09 -14.86
N PHE A 143 -9.31 0.68 -14.59
CA PHE A 143 -10.32 0.30 -13.62
C PHE A 143 -11.15 -0.91 -14.09
N GLU A 144 -11.49 -1.00 -15.36
CA GLU A 144 -12.18 -2.15 -15.96
C GLU A 144 -11.38 -3.44 -15.77
N VAL A 145 -10.07 -3.41 -16.04
CA VAL A 145 -9.16 -4.54 -15.78
C VAL A 145 -9.18 -4.91 -14.31
N LEU A 146 -8.92 -3.95 -13.42
CA LEU A 146 -8.79 -4.19 -11.99
C LEU A 146 -10.08 -4.63 -11.31
N SER A 147 -11.24 -4.25 -11.83
CA SER A 147 -12.57 -4.61 -11.28
C SER A 147 -13.19 -5.83 -11.94
N SER A 148 -12.53 -6.43 -12.94
CA SER A 148 -13.05 -7.59 -13.67
C SER A 148 -13.23 -8.83 -12.79
N ASP A 149 -14.14 -9.72 -13.20
CA ASP A 149 -14.34 -11.01 -12.53
C ASP A 149 -13.09 -11.90 -12.57
N GLU A 150 -12.27 -11.77 -13.61
CA GLU A 150 -11.01 -12.51 -13.75
C GLU A 150 -9.96 -12.00 -12.76
N ALA A 151 -9.76 -10.68 -12.67
CA ALA A 151 -8.91 -10.08 -11.66
C ALA A 151 -9.38 -10.44 -10.24
N ARG A 152 -10.70 -10.43 -10.01
CA ARG A 152 -11.29 -10.84 -8.74
C ARG A 152 -10.94 -12.28 -8.39
N GLY A 153 -11.13 -13.22 -9.32
CA GLY A 153 -10.83 -14.63 -9.11
C GLY A 153 -9.37 -14.85 -8.72
N LEU A 154 -8.45 -14.24 -9.47
CA LEU A 154 -7.01 -14.33 -9.19
C LEU A 154 -6.64 -13.73 -7.83
N VAL A 155 -7.23 -12.59 -7.45
CA VAL A 155 -7.03 -11.99 -6.12
C VAL A 155 -7.56 -12.90 -5.01
N GLU A 156 -8.76 -13.46 -5.17
CA GLU A 156 -9.34 -14.38 -4.19
C GLU A 156 -8.46 -15.64 -4.01
N GLU A 157 -7.89 -16.17 -5.09
CA GLU A 157 -6.94 -17.29 -5.04
C GLU A 157 -5.63 -16.91 -4.32
N VAL A 158 -5.05 -15.75 -4.64
CA VAL A 158 -3.85 -15.24 -3.94
C VAL A 158 -4.11 -15.05 -2.45
N LEU A 159 -5.26 -14.50 -2.06
CA LEU A 159 -5.62 -14.30 -0.65
C LEU A 159 -5.88 -15.62 0.10
N ALA A 160 -6.22 -16.69 -0.63
CA ALA A 160 -6.38 -18.02 -0.06
C ALA A 160 -5.05 -18.75 0.19
N LEU A 161 -3.93 -18.27 -0.37
CA LEU A 161 -2.62 -18.88 -0.19
C LEU A 161 -2.19 -18.86 1.29
N PRO A 162 -1.71 -19.99 1.85
CA PRO A 162 -1.19 -20.02 3.22
C PRO A 162 -0.10 -18.98 3.47
N GLU A 163 0.78 -18.77 2.50
CA GLU A 163 1.88 -17.80 2.56
C GLU A 163 1.35 -16.37 2.64
N ALA A 164 0.32 -16.03 1.85
CA ALA A 164 -0.33 -14.72 1.89
C ALA A 164 -1.08 -14.51 3.21
N GLN A 165 -1.74 -15.55 3.73
CA GLN A 165 -2.38 -15.50 5.04
C GLN A 165 -1.37 -15.29 6.18
N ARG A 166 -0.17 -15.86 6.09
CA ARG A 166 0.92 -15.58 7.04
C ARG A 166 1.34 -14.10 6.99
N ILE A 167 1.55 -13.53 5.80
CA ILE A 167 1.84 -12.08 5.67
C ILE A 167 0.70 -11.25 6.28
N ALA A 168 -0.56 -11.57 5.97
CA ALA A 168 -1.71 -10.87 6.52
C ALA A 168 -1.73 -10.95 8.06
N GLN A 169 -1.39 -12.11 8.64
CA GLN A 169 -1.30 -12.26 10.09
C GLN A 169 -0.17 -11.43 10.69
N GLU A 170 1.02 -11.42 10.09
CA GLU A 170 2.14 -10.57 10.53
C GLU A 170 1.75 -9.08 10.53
N LEU A 171 1.06 -8.62 9.49
CA LEU A 171 0.55 -7.24 9.43
C LEU A 171 -0.48 -6.97 10.55
N ARG A 172 -1.38 -7.91 10.84
CA ARG A 172 -2.32 -7.78 11.97
C ARG A 172 -1.61 -7.72 13.31
N ASP A 173 -0.57 -8.52 13.50
CA ASP A 173 0.25 -8.55 14.72
C ASP A 173 1.06 -7.26 14.89
N LEU A 174 1.41 -6.60 13.79
CA LEU A 174 1.96 -5.24 13.75
C LEU A 174 0.90 -4.14 13.96
N GLY A 175 -0.38 -4.51 14.09
CA GLY A 175 -1.47 -3.58 14.39
C GLY A 175 -2.19 -3.00 13.18
N ILE A 176 -1.85 -3.47 11.97
CA ILE A 176 -2.49 -3.06 10.72
C ILE A 176 -3.79 -3.85 10.54
N ASN A 177 -4.90 -3.14 10.33
CA ASN A 177 -6.20 -3.77 10.08
C ASN A 177 -6.34 -4.17 8.61
N VAL A 178 -5.82 -5.35 8.27
CA VAL A 178 -5.84 -5.91 6.91
C VAL A 178 -7.28 -6.08 6.40
N ASP A 179 -8.20 -6.48 7.27
CA ASP A 179 -9.58 -6.76 6.89
C ASP A 179 -10.31 -5.48 6.46
N VAL A 180 -10.14 -4.38 7.20
CA VAL A 180 -10.68 -3.06 6.79
C VAL A 180 -10.05 -2.56 5.49
N ALA A 181 -8.76 -2.81 5.28
CA ALA A 181 -8.11 -2.43 4.03
C ALA A 181 -8.69 -3.22 2.83
N LEU A 182 -8.91 -4.53 2.99
CA LEU A 182 -9.52 -5.37 1.96
C LEU A 182 -10.98 -4.97 1.70
N GLU A 183 -11.77 -4.71 2.74
CA GLU A 183 -13.16 -4.23 2.61
C GLU A 183 -13.23 -2.93 1.81
N PHE A 184 -12.32 -1.99 2.07
CA PHE A 184 -12.25 -0.73 1.34
C PHE A 184 -11.91 -0.95 -0.14
N ILE A 185 -10.89 -1.77 -0.43
CA ILE A 185 -10.48 -2.10 -1.82
C ILE A 185 -11.61 -2.81 -2.56
N PHE A 186 -12.22 -3.82 -1.96
CA PHE A 186 -13.33 -4.57 -2.55
C PHE A 186 -14.57 -3.70 -2.75
N GLY A 187 -14.83 -2.76 -1.84
CA GLY A 187 -15.88 -1.76 -2.00
C GLY A 187 -15.66 -0.87 -3.22
N ILE A 188 -14.43 -0.39 -3.42
CA ILE A 188 -14.08 0.43 -4.60
C ILE A 188 -14.21 -0.37 -5.89
N LEU A 189 -13.75 -1.62 -5.91
CA LEU A 189 -13.76 -2.48 -7.10
C LEU A 189 -15.14 -3.09 -7.39
N GLY A 190 -16.15 -2.83 -6.55
CA GLY A 190 -17.50 -3.38 -6.72
C GLY A 190 -17.61 -4.87 -6.38
N TRP A 191 -16.64 -5.42 -5.64
CA TRP A 191 -16.62 -6.82 -5.21
C TRP A 191 -17.22 -7.05 -3.83
N ALA A 192 -17.53 -5.98 -3.10
CA ALA A 192 -18.19 -6.05 -1.81
C ALA A 192 -19.53 -6.80 -1.91
N LYS A 193 -19.79 -7.68 -0.93
CA LYS A 193 -21.02 -8.46 -0.83
C LYS A 193 -22.19 -7.62 -0.32
#